data_AF-W4B518-F1
#
_entry.id   AF-W4B518-F1
#
_cell.length_a   1.000
_cell.length_b   1.000
_cell.length_c   1.000
_cell.angle_alpha   90.00
_cell.angle_beta   90.00
_cell.angle_gamma   90.00
#
_symmetry.space_group_name_H-M   'P 1'
#
loop_
_entity.id
_entity.type
_entity.pdbx_description
1 polymer ?
#
loop_
_entity_poly.entity_id
_entity_poly.type
_entity_poly.pdbx_seq_one_letter_code
_entity_poly.pdbx_strand_id
1 'polypeptide(L)' 'MDGLSVMAVRVNANMTQAAFAEKLRVSPALISLVESGQRSVTKELQIKIALEFGAGPDVMQAIERARESKRLAL' A
#
# COMPACT_ATOMS: atom_id res chain seq x y z
N MET A 1 7.03 0.82 6.36
CA MET A 1 5.70 0.84 5.72
C MET A 1 4.81 -0.19 6.40
N ASP A 2 3.55 0.13 6.67
CA ASP A 2 2.55 -0.80 7.22
C ASP A 2 1.45 -1.12 6.18
N GLY A 3 0.53 -2.03 6.49
CA GLY A 3 -0.53 -2.45 5.56
C GLY A 3 -1.45 -1.30 5.12
N LEU A 4 -1.68 -0.30 6.00
CA LEU A 4 -2.42 0.91 5.67
C LEU A 4 -1.70 1.75 4.62
N SER A 5 -0.40 1.90 4.77
CA SER A 5 0.43 2.62 3.79
C SER A 5 0.36 1.95 2.41
N VAL A 6 0.37 0.61 2.37
CA VAL A 6 0.21 -0.15 1.11
C VAL A 6 -1.15 0.11 0.48
N MET A 7 -2.23 0.05 1.29
CA MET A 7 -3.58 0.36 0.83
C MET A 7 -3.68 1.80 0.29
N ALA A 8 -3.07 2.77 0.97
CA ALA A 8 -3.08 4.17 0.57
C ALA A 8 -2.44 4.37 -0.81
N VAL A 9 -1.28 3.75 -1.06
CA VAL A 9 -0.61 3.80 -2.38
C VAL A 9 -1.53 3.22 -3.45
N ARG A 10 -2.14 2.06 -3.20
CA ARG A 10 -3.04 1.41 -4.15
C ARG A 10 -4.27 2.27 -4.46
N VAL A 11 -4.92 2.82 -3.44
CA VAL A 11 -6.13 3.64 -3.61
C VAL A 11 -5.79 4.94 -4.33
N ASN A 12 -4.65 5.56 -4.03
CA ASN A 12 -4.19 6.77 -4.73
C ASN A 12 -3.88 6.50 -6.22
N ALA A 13 -3.44 5.29 -6.54
CA ALA A 13 -3.27 4.84 -7.93
C ALA A 13 -4.58 4.40 -8.60
N ASN A 14 -5.73 4.48 -7.91
CA ASN A 14 -7.05 4.05 -8.36
C ASN A 14 -7.09 2.57 -8.84
N MET A 15 -6.42 1.67 -8.10
CA MET A 15 -6.31 0.26 -8.46
C MET A 15 -7.09 -0.66 -7.51
N THR A 16 -7.62 -1.75 -8.07
CA THR A 16 -8.10 -2.90 -7.28
C THR A 16 -6.92 -3.65 -6.66
N GLN A 17 -7.15 -4.45 -5.62
CA GLN A 17 -6.09 -5.28 -5.02
C GLN A 17 -5.45 -6.24 -6.04
N ALA A 18 -6.24 -6.80 -6.95
CA ALA A 18 -5.76 -7.70 -7.99
C ALA A 18 -4.84 -6.99 -9.00
N ALA A 19 -5.28 -5.84 -9.53
CA ALA A 19 -4.47 -5.06 -10.49
C ALA A 19 -3.17 -4.54 -9.84
N PHE A 20 -3.23 -4.14 -8.57
CA PHE A 20 -2.05 -3.72 -7.82
C PHE A 20 -1.06 -4.87 -7.59
N ALA A 21 -1.57 -6.05 -7.23
CA ALA A 21 -0.76 -7.25 -7.07
C ALA A 21 -0.07 -7.67 -8.38
N GLU A 22 -0.83 -7.63 -9.49
CA GLU A 22 -0.31 -7.92 -10.83
C GLU A 22 0.82 -6.95 -11.21
N LYS A 23 0.61 -5.64 -11.01
CA LYS A 23 1.61 -4.61 -11.27
C LYS A 23 2.91 -4.84 -10.48
N LEU A 24 2.79 -5.25 -9.21
CA LEU A 24 3.93 -5.57 -8.33
C LEU A 24 4.51 -6.98 -8.54
N ARG A 25 3.90 -7.79 -9.42
CA ARG A 25 4.24 -9.19 -9.66
C ARG A 25 4.25 -10.00 -8.35
N VAL A 26 3.17 -9.91 -7.60
CA VAL A 26 2.91 -10.69 -6.38
C VAL A 26 1.52 -11.30 -6.42
N SER A 27 1.22 -12.22 -5.50
CA SER A 27 -0.12 -12.81 -5.44
C SER A 27 -1.15 -11.80 -4.91
N PRO A 28 -2.39 -11.77 -5.44
CA PRO A 28 -3.47 -10.96 -4.88
C PRO A 28 -3.74 -11.26 -3.39
N ALA A 29 -3.59 -12.52 -2.99
CA ALA A 29 -3.71 -12.95 -1.59
C ALA A 29 -2.69 -12.25 -0.68
N LEU A 30 -1.45 -12.01 -1.15
CA LEU A 30 -0.46 -11.28 -0.36
C LEU A 30 -0.93 -9.86 -0.06
N ILE A 31 -1.44 -9.13 -1.06
CA ILE A 31 -1.95 -7.77 -0.87
C ILE A 31 -3.14 -7.76 0.09
N SER A 32 -4.08 -8.70 -0.07
CA SER A 32 -5.23 -8.82 0.82
C SER A 32 -4.84 -9.05 2.29
N LEU A 33 -3.92 -9.99 2.54
CA LEU A 33 -3.41 -10.28 3.90
C LEU A 33 -2.65 -9.11 4.50
N VAL A 34 -1.89 -8.38 3.69
CA VAL A 34 -1.13 -7.20 4.14
C VAL A 34 -2.08 -6.06 4.49
N GLU A 35 -3.02 -5.73 3.62
CA GLU A 35 -3.94 -4.61 3.83
C GLU A 35 -4.94 -4.85 4.98
N SER A 36 -5.29 -6.12 5.25
CA SER A 36 -6.11 -6.51 6.41
C SER A 36 -5.32 -6.61 7.72
N GLY A 37 -3.98 -6.44 7.68
CA GLY A 37 -3.11 -6.54 8.86
C GLY A 37 -2.81 -7.97 9.31
N GLN A 38 -3.28 -8.99 8.58
CA GLN A 38 -2.99 -10.39 8.87
C GLN A 38 -1.52 -10.76 8.56
N ARG A 39 -0.84 -9.97 7.71
CA ARG A 39 0.58 -10.13 7.41
C ARG A 39 1.31 -8.79 7.42
N SER A 40 2.53 -8.78 7.94
CA SER A 40 3.41 -7.61 7.90
C SER A 40 3.95 -7.35 6.49
N VAL A 41 4.23 -6.08 6.19
CA VAL A 41 4.85 -5.68 4.92
C VAL A 41 6.33 -6.05 4.91
N THR A 42 6.71 -6.97 4.02
CA THR A 42 8.13 -7.36 3.87
C THR A 42 8.95 -6.24 3.22
N LYS A 43 10.27 -6.26 3.43
CA LYS A 43 11.18 -5.31 2.77
C LYS A 43 11.14 -5.43 1.24
N GLU A 44 11.01 -6.65 0.73
CA GLU A 44 10.85 -6.91 -0.70
C GLU A 44 9.60 -6.24 -1.28
N LEU A 45 8.45 -6.37 -0.62
CA LEU A 45 7.22 -5.71 -1.05
C LEU A 45 7.35 -4.18 -1.02
N GLN A 46 8.03 -3.63 -0.01
CA GLN A 46 8.32 -2.19 0.07
C GLN A 46 9.17 -1.72 -1.13
N ILE A 47 10.20 -2.49 -1.49
CA ILE A 47 11.06 -2.18 -2.64
C ILE A 47 10.25 -2.22 -3.94
N LYS A 48 9.43 -3.26 -4.14
CA LYS A 48 8.57 -3.38 -5.33
C LYS A 48 7.62 -2.19 -5.47
N ILE A 49 6.98 -1.78 -4.37
CA ILE A 49 6.10 -0.61 -4.35
C ILE A 49 6.88 0.67 -4.69
N ALA A 50 8.04 0.87 -4.08
CA ALA A 50 8.87 2.05 -4.32
C ALA A 50 9.39 2.13 -5.76
N LEU A 51 9.73 1.00 -6.38
CA LEU A 51 10.17 0.95 -7.78
C LEU A 51 9.04 1.28 -8.76
N GLU A 52 7.83 0.80 -8.48
CA GLU A 52 6.71 0.91 -9.41
C GLU A 52 5.94 2.22 -9.29
N PHE A 53 5.77 2.72 -8.06
CA PHE A 53 4.96 3.90 -7.76
C PHE A 53 5.80 5.09 -7.30
N GLY A 54 7.11 4.91 -7.19
CA GLY A 54 8.04 5.92 -6.70
C GLY A 54 8.00 6.11 -5.17
N ALA A 55 8.92 6.92 -4.67
CA ALA A 55 8.93 7.44 -3.30
C ALA A 55 8.75 8.96 -3.28
N GLY A 56 8.08 9.50 -4.30
CA GLY A 56 7.88 10.94 -4.47
C GLY A 56 6.94 11.55 -3.42
N PRO A 57 6.86 12.90 -3.37
CA PRO A 57 6.04 13.63 -2.40
C PRO A 57 4.58 13.15 -2.37
N ASP A 58 4.04 12.74 -3.53
CA ASP A 58 2.64 12.33 -3.68
C ASP A 58 2.33 11.02 -2.95
N VAL A 59 3.26 10.06 -3.00
CA VAL A 59 3.15 8.78 -2.27
C VAL A 59 3.23 9.01 -0.77
N MET A 60 4.16 9.86 -0.33
CA MET A 60 4.32 10.19 1.09
C MET A 60 3.10 10.96 1.63
N GLN A 61 2.55 11.90 0.85
CA GLN A 61 1.30 12.59 1.21
C GLN A 61 0.11 11.65 1.29
N ALA A 62 -0.01 10.67 0.37
CA ALA A 62 -1.06 9.67 0.43
C ALA A 62 -0.97 8.82 1.71
N ILE A 63 0.25 8.43 2.12
CA ILE A 63 0.48 7.68 3.36
C ILE A 63 0.08 8.51 4.58
N GLU A 64 0.47 9.78 4.65
CA GLU A 64 0.14 10.65 5.79
C GLU A 64 -1.36 10.94 5.88
N ARG A 65 -2.05 11.23 4.76
CA ARG A 65 -3.52 11.41 4.74
C ARG A 65 -4.28 10.18 5.26
N ALA A 66 -3.81 8.98 4.92
CA ALA A 66 -4.42 7.74 5.39
C ALA A 66 -4.24 7.56 6.92
N ARG A 67 -3.09 7.95 7.47
CA ARG A 67 -2.83 7.92 8.92
C ARG A 67 -3.70 8.91 9.67
N GLU A 68 -3.83 10.14 9.17
CA GLU A 68 -4.68 11.17 9.77
C GLU A 68 -6.15 10.75 9.78
N SER A 69 -6.64 10.21 8.67
CA SER A 69 -8.03 9.73 8.56
C SER A 69 -8.34 8.63 9.57
N LYS A 70 -7.42 7.68 9.76
CA LYS A 70 -7.58 6.63 10.79
C LYS A 70 -7.54 7.19 12.21
N ARG A 71 -6.75 8.24 12.46
CA ARG A 71 -6.70 8.91 13.78
C ARG A 71 -8.01 9.62 14.10
N LEU A 72 -8.67 10.21 13.10
CA LEU A 72 -9.93 10.93 13.25
C LEU A 72 -11.17 10.01 13.35
N ALA A 73 -11.04 8.76 12.92
CA ALA A 73 -12.09 7.76 13.01
C ALA A 73 -12.15 7.02 14.37
N LEU A 74 -11.31 7.42 15.33
CA LEU A 74 -11.26 6.95 16.72
C LEU A 74 -11.71 8.07 17.67
#